data_AF-A0A9P0NYK2-F1
#
_entry.id   AF-A0A9P0NYK2-F1
#
_cell.length_a   1.000
_cell.length_b   1.000
_cell.length_c   1.000
_cell.angle_alpha   90.00
_cell.angle_beta   90.00
_cell.angle_gamma   90.00
#
_symmetry.space_group_name_H-M   'P 1'
#
loop_
_entity.id
_entity.type
_entity.pdbx_description
1 polymer ?
#
loop_
_entity_poly.entity_id
_entity_poly.type
_entity_poly.pdbx_seq_one_letter_code
_entity_poly.pdbx_strand_id
1 'polypeptide(L)' 'MFANTAARLAQRIQPTAVNSARNMSVLSGPPQVRISFAEKVIHGIAITVGIMAVPAWVLLHIRSYRGLD' A
#
# COMPACT_ATOMS: atom_id res chain seq x y z
N MET A 1 5.79 -50.54 2.02
CA MET A 1 4.39 -50.19 2.39
C MET A 1 4.28 -48.96 3.32
N PHE A 2 5.37 -48.44 3.91
CA PHE A 2 5.34 -47.30 4.86
C PHE A 2 5.40 -45.89 4.23
N ALA A 3 5.80 -45.75 2.97
CA ALA A 3 5.94 -44.44 2.32
C ALA A 3 4.58 -43.74 2.11
N ASN A 4 3.53 -44.51 1.77
CA ASN A 4 2.19 -43.97 1.51
C ASN A 4 1.48 -43.53 2.81
N THR A 5 1.90 -44.06 3.96
CA THR A 5 1.39 -43.67 5.29
C THR A 5 1.98 -42.33 5.75
N ALA A 6 3.27 -42.10 5.49
CA ALA A 6 3.94 -40.84 5.83
C ALA A 6 3.33 -39.63 5.09
N ALA A 7 3.02 -39.77 3.80
CA ALA A 7 2.38 -38.72 3.02
C ALA A 7 0.97 -38.36 3.54
N ARG A 8 0.18 -39.35 3.99
CA ARG A 8 -1.15 -39.13 4.59
C ARG A 8 -1.10 -38.48 5.97
N LEU A 9 -0.07 -38.76 6.76
CA LEU A 9 0.15 -38.09 8.05
C LEU A 9 0.61 -36.64 7.84
N ALA A 10 1.49 -36.40 6.87
CA ALA A 10 1.93 -35.04 6.52
C ALA A 10 0.76 -34.15 6.06
N GLN A 11 -0.21 -34.69 5.30
CA GLN A 11 -1.42 -33.95 4.92
C GLN A 11 -2.34 -33.62 6.11
N ARG A 12 -2.35 -34.40 7.19
CA ARG A 12 -3.13 -34.08 8.40
C ARG A 12 -2.45 -33.06 9.32
N ILE A 13 -1.13 -32.90 9.19
CA ILE A 13 -0.33 -31.96 9.98
C ILE A 13 -0.12 -30.63 9.24
N GLN A 14 -0.51 -30.53 7.97
CA GLN A 14 -0.60 -29.23 7.31
C GLN A 14 -1.58 -28.37 8.12
N PRO A 15 -1.12 -27.28 8.74
CA PRO A 15 -2.01 -26.45 9.54
C PRO A 15 -3.09 -25.94 8.61
N THR A 16 -4.34 -26.09 9.02
CA THR A 16 -5.53 -25.59 8.30
C THR A 16 -5.38 -24.11 7.92
N ALA A 17 -4.51 -23.37 8.61
CA ALA A 17 -4.05 -22.02 8.30
C ALA A 17 -3.56 -21.82 6.85
N VAL A 18 -2.89 -22.80 6.23
CA VAL A 18 -2.38 -22.63 4.86
C VAL A 18 -3.51 -22.68 3.81
N ASN A 19 -4.62 -23.37 4.11
CA ASN A 19 -5.81 -23.40 3.24
C ASN A 19 -6.86 -22.35 3.60
N SER A 20 -6.88 -21.83 4.83
CA SER A 20 -7.79 -20.72 5.22
C SER A 20 -7.44 -19.39 4.56
N ALA A 21 -6.23 -19.22 4.03
CA ALA A 21 -5.80 -17.98 3.38
C ALA A 21 -6.50 -17.67 2.04
N ARG A 22 -7.30 -18.60 1.47
CA ARG A 22 -7.82 -18.45 0.10
C ARG A 22 -9.16 -17.70 -0.01
N ASN A 23 -9.85 -17.40 1.09
CA ASN A 23 -11.11 -16.62 1.09
C ASN A 23 -11.34 -15.85 2.41
N MET A 24 -10.30 -15.20 2.96
CA MET A 24 -10.49 -14.34 4.14
C MET A 24 -10.80 -12.91 3.72
N SER A 25 -11.95 -12.39 4.12
CA SER A 25 -12.19 -10.96 4.14
C SER A 25 -11.28 -10.34 5.19
N VAL A 26 -10.44 -9.39 4.78
CA VAL A 26 -9.67 -8.57 5.72
C VAL A 26 -10.64 -7.54 6.30
N LEU A 27 -11.11 -7.78 7.51
CA LEU A 27 -11.93 -6.81 8.24
C LEU A 27 -11.00 -5.82 8.94
N SER A 28 -11.15 -4.54 8.64
CA SER A 28 -10.45 -3.49 9.38
C SER A 28 -11.05 -3.36 10.78
N GLY A 29 -10.20 -3.50 11.79
CA GLY A 29 -10.56 -3.21 13.18
C GLY A 29 -10.71 -1.69 13.44
N PRO A 30 -11.17 -1.29 14.63
CA PRO A 30 -11.21 0.11 15.02
C PRO A 30 -9.79 0.73 14.98
N PRO A 31 -9.65 2.00 14.58
CA PRO A 31 -8.35 2.64 14.48
C PRO A 31 -7.66 2.73 15.84
N GLN A 32 -6.41 2.26 15.92
CA GLN A 32 -5.59 2.35 17.13
C GLN A 32 -5.15 3.78 17.43
N VAL A 33 -4.89 4.58 16.39
CA VAL A 33 -4.55 6.01 16.48
C VAL A 33 -5.50 6.78 15.58
N ARG A 34 -6.26 7.70 16.18
CA ARG A 34 -7.18 8.58 15.44
C ARG A 34 -6.39 9.75 14.86
N ILE A 35 -6.39 9.87 13.54
CA ILE A 35 -5.82 11.02 12.84
C ILE A 35 -6.90 12.10 12.74
N SER A 36 -6.59 13.29 13.23
CA SER A 36 -7.47 14.45 13.17
C SER A 36 -7.72 14.89 11.71
N PHE A 37 -8.81 15.62 11.47
CA PHE A 37 -9.07 16.17 10.13
C PHE A 37 -7.96 17.13 9.68
N ALA A 38 -7.45 17.95 10.60
CA ALA A 38 -6.38 18.89 10.32
C ALA A 38 -5.10 18.17 9.83
N GLU A 39 -4.69 17.09 10.50
CA GLU A 39 -3.53 16.29 10.07
C GLU A 39 -3.72 15.71 8.67
N LYS A 40 -4.92 15.20 8.36
CA LYS A 40 -5.24 14.69 7.02
C LYS A 40 -5.12 15.77 5.96
N VAL A 41 -5.64 16.97 6.24
CA VAL A 41 -5.59 18.11 5.31
C VAL A 41 -4.15 18.54 5.09
N ILE A 42 -3.37 18.74 6.15
CA ILE A 42 -1.97 19.15 6.05
C ILE A 42 -1.16 18.11 5.27
N HIS A 43 -1.34 16.83 5.57
CA HIS A 43 -0.63 15.75 4.88
C HIS A 43 -1.01 15.68 3.39
N GLY A 44 -2.31 15.84 3.07
CA GLY A 44 -2.78 15.89 1.69
C GLY A 44 -2.22 17.08 0.90
N ILE A 45 -2.14 18.26 1.53
CA ILE A 45 -1.51 19.44 0.93
C ILE A 45 -0.02 19.19 0.69
N ALA A 46 0.69 18.63 1.67
CA ALA A 46 2.12 18.35 1.57
C ALA A 46 2.42 17.40 0.39
N ILE A 47 1.63 16.32 0.24
CA ILE A 47 1.75 15.39 -0.90
C ILE A 47 1.47 16.12 -2.22
N THR A 48 0.38 16.88 -2.29
CA THR A 48 -0.03 17.59 -3.52
C THR A 48 1.02 18.59 -3.97
N VAL A 49 1.51 19.44 -3.05
CA VAL A 49 2.55 20.44 -3.34
C VAL A 49 3.85 19.75 -3.73
N GLY A 50 4.24 18.68 -3.03
CA GLY A 50 5.46 17.92 -3.34
C GLY A 50 5.46 17.35 -4.76
N ILE A 51 4.33 16.78 -5.19
CA ILE A 51 4.19 16.23 -6.55
C ILE A 51 4.16 17.35 -7.60
N MET A 52 3.47 18.47 -7.31
CA MET A 52 3.24 19.54 -8.29
C MET A 52 4.40 20.55 -8.38
N ALA A 53 5.30 20.62 -7.39
CA ALA A 53 6.35 21.63 -7.35
C ALA A 53 7.25 21.61 -8.60
N VAL A 54 7.76 20.44 -8.99
CA VAL A 54 8.65 20.29 -10.15
C VAL A 54 7.94 20.61 -11.48
N PRO A 55 6.79 19.99 -11.82
CA PRO A 55 6.12 20.31 -13.08
C PRO A 55 5.65 21.77 -13.12
N ALA A 56 5.18 22.34 -12.01
CA ALA A 56 4.85 23.77 -11.95
C ALA A 56 6.08 24.64 -12.23
N TRP A 57 7.23 24.34 -11.65
CA TRP A 57 8.48 25.06 -11.92
C TRP A 57 8.88 24.99 -13.39
N VAL A 58 8.81 23.79 -14.00
CA VAL A 58 9.09 23.62 -15.43
C VAL A 58 8.17 24.49 -16.28
N LEU A 59 6.85 24.44 -16.02
CA LEU A 59 5.86 25.22 -16.77
C LEU A 59 6.11 26.73 -16.66
N LEU A 60 6.45 27.21 -15.46
CA LEU A 60 6.75 28.62 -15.22
C LEU A 60 7.97 29.11 -16.02
N HIS A 61 8.95 28.23 -16.29
CA HIS A 61 10.20 28.57 -16.97
C HIS A 61 10.20 28.21 -18.46
N ILE A 62 9.07 27.78 -19.03
CA ILE A 62 8.98 27.46 -20.47
C ILE A 62 9.42 28.64 -21.34
N ARG A 63 9.11 29.87 -20.94
CA ARG A 63 9.51 31.07 -21.69
C ARG A 63 11.04 31.22 -21.73
N SER A 64 11.68 30.98 -20.59
CA SER A 64 13.14 30.97 -20.43
C SER A 64 13.81 29.90 -21.28
N TYR A 65 13.25 28.69 -21.29
CA TYR A 65 13.76 27.60 -22.13
C TYR A 65 13.66 27.89 -23.63
N ARG A 66 12.76 28.82 -24.01
CA ARG A 66 12.59 29.27 -25.39
C ARG A 66 13.41 30.52 -25.72
N GLY A 67 14.16 31.08 -24.77
CA GLY A 67 14.94 32.31 -24.96
C GLY A 67 14.08 33.54 -25.22
N LEU A 68 12.86 33.58 -24.68
CA LEU A 68 11.90 34.66 -24.88
C LEU A 68 11.88 35.67 -23.70
N ASP A 69 12.83 35.56 -22.78
CA ASP A 69 12.97 36.41 -21.61
C ASP A 69 13.83 37.65 -21.88
#